data_AF-B9XCM0-F1
#
_entry.id   AF-B9XCM0-F1
#
_cell.length_a   1.000
_cell.length_b   1.000
_cell.length_c   1.000
_cell.angle_alpha   90.00
_cell.angle_beta   90.00
_cell.angle_gamma   90.00
#
_symmetry.space_group_name_H-M   'P 1'
#
loop_
_entity.id
_entity.type
_entity.pdbx_description
1 polymer ?
#
loop_
_entity_poly.entity_id
_entity_poly.type
_entity_poly.pdbx_seq_one_letter_code
_entity_poly.pdbx_strand_id
1 'polypeptide(L)'
;MAWAKLKTAVIVGTAILLAAGTTTLVVDWIKHPELTYQGKSIGYWLDQLHSGNAQAQFQAHLSLLEIGEPAVPYLLRDFTTKDTSSRQLYRKWYPKMPSSLMKRLPPPVNIRRFRIDASGVLREMGPAADPAVPEYIKALKDPDRAIRETAGFALEFIMPDDEETIVALVEALKKEPDLEMVRMGLHSIIFERDKRTASAVPGLTEILENELQKGLLDYETVRKIITWLQHLEAKAQPAVPVLKEVVHAQNSTFRFAALEALVKIDKQSVSADEIVQILSRGLKDSNPSMRNQSLRECTWAQKEFPKGAETLKPLIEELTHDQNKGVDETAAMVLCNFPPVSDDVVASLKELLQSRDTNTRISVATALGKLNRHTEEAISTLTAMARETANTNMRTRISAAMALWKLNGNADEALALALPGLHDKDIYGTRQTAFVTLGELGPAATPAIPELTNLLNTGEGNDPLHAADALWKINHEVKATLPVVIKSLGDRFSWSKSTAVRLISEMGMEAKSAVPALQRMIEDSRTSITVHDQAIAALEKLDPEALARTMEKLEKKKQKEGRLR
;
A
#
# COMPACT_ATOMS: atom_id res chain seq x y z
N MET A 1 3.18 -76.15 22.46
CA MET A 1 1.88 -75.59 22.91
C MET A 1 1.93 -74.12 23.31
N ALA A 2 3.01 -73.59 23.90
CA ALA A 2 3.11 -72.17 24.31
C ALA A 2 3.10 -71.15 23.14
N TRP A 3 3.72 -71.51 22.00
CA TRP A 3 3.80 -70.62 20.82
C TRP A 3 2.46 -70.41 20.10
N ALA A 4 1.56 -71.38 20.16
CA ALA A 4 0.22 -71.27 19.58
C ALA A 4 -0.64 -70.28 20.38
N LYS A 5 -0.58 -70.35 21.72
CA LYS A 5 -1.31 -69.45 22.62
C LYS A 5 -0.84 -67.99 22.52
N LEU A 6 0.45 -67.76 22.28
CA LEU A 6 1.01 -66.42 22.09
C LEU A 6 0.54 -65.76 20.78
N LYS A 7 0.47 -66.52 19.67
CA LYS A 7 -0.08 -66.02 18.40
C LYS A 7 -1.55 -65.66 18.51
N THR A 8 -2.37 -66.48 19.18
CA THR A 8 -3.79 -66.19 19.36
C THR A 8 -4.00 -64.96 20.25
N ALA A 9 -3.20 -64.80 21.32
CA ALA A 9 -3.29 -63.62 22.20
C ALA A 9 -2.88 -62.32 21.49
N VAL A 10 -1.86 -62.35 20.63
CA VAL A 10 -1.44 -61.16 19.84
C VAL A 10 -2.49 -60.81 18.78
N ILE A 11 -3.09 -61.80 18.11
CA ILE A 11 -4.14 -61.58 17.09
C ILE A 11 -5.44 -61.07 17.73
N VAL A 12 -5.82 -61.61 18.90
CA VAL A 12 -7.00 -61.13 19.64
C VAL A 12 -6.74 -59.74 20.24
N GLY A 13 -5.53 -59.47 20.73
CA GLY A 13 -5.13 -58.14 21.22
C GLY A 13 -5.12 -57.07 20.13
N THR A 14 -4.64 -57.38 18.93
CA THR A 14 -4.70 -56.45 17.79
C THR A 14 -6.11 -56.30 17.22
N ALA A 15 -6.94 -57.36 17.24
CA ALA A 15 -8.34 -57.28 16.83
C ALA A 15 -9.19 -56.44 17.80
N ILE A 16 -8.93 -56.52 19.11
CA ILE A 16 -9.61 -55.69 20.13
C ILE A 16 -9.14 -54.23 20.06
N LEU A 17 -7.86 -53.95 19.78
CA LEU A 17 -7.37 -52.59 19.54
C LEU A 17 -7.90 -51.99 18.24
N LEU A 18 -8.06 -52.79 17.18
CA LEU A 18 -8.73 -52.37 15.95
C LEU A 18 -10.23 -52.15 16.16
N ALA A 19 -10.91 -52.99 16.95
CA ALA A 19 -12.33 -52.85 17.28
C ALA A 19 -12.63 -51.69 18.24
N ALA A 20 -11.74 -51.39 19.18
CA ALA A 20 -11.85 -50.23 20.08
C ALA A 20 -11.54 -48.92 19.33
N GLY A 21 -10.57 -48.94 18.41
CA GLY A 21 -10.29 -47.80 17.53
C GLY A 21 -11.39 -47.54 16.50
N THR A 22 -12.01 -48.59 15.95
CA THR A 22 -13.13 -48.43 15.01
C THR A 22 -14.42 -48.02 15.70
N THR A 23 -14.68 -48.41 16.95
CA THR A 23 -15.90 -47.96 17.66
C THR A 23 -15.85 -46.48 18.06
N THR A 24 -14.68 -45.94 18.42
CA THR A 24 -14.51 -44.48 18.60
C THR A 24 -14.55 -43.72 17.27
N LEU A 25 -13.97 -44.27 16.20
CA LEU A 25 -14.01 -43.66 14.86
C LEU A 25 -15.43 -43.69 14.26
N VAL A 26 -16.20 -44.75 14.51
CA VAL A 26 -17.57 -44.90 13.98
C VAL A 26 -18.56 -43.98 14.70
N VAL A 27 -18.35 -43.67 15.99
CA VAL A 27 -19.22 -42.74 16.73
C VAL A 27 -19.00 -41.27 16.32
N ASP A 28 -17.77 -40.88 15.94
CA ASP A 28 -17.50 -39.57 15.33
C ASP A 28 -17.93 -39.51 13.84
N TRP A 29 -17.82 -40.62 13.10
CA TRP A 29 -18.23 -40.74 11.69
C TRP A 29 -19.75 -40.63 11.48
N ILE A 30 -20.57 -40.88 12.51
CA ILE A 30 -22.04 -40.81 12.45
C ILE A 30 -22.60 -39.40 12.71
N LYS A 31 -21.78 -38.42 13.15
CA LYS A 31 -22.30 -37.09 13.56
C LYS A 31 -22.22 -35.98 12.51
N HIS A 32 -21.57 -36.17 11.37
CA HIS A 32 -21.52 -35.16 10.30
C HIS A 32 -21.73 -35.82 8.93
N PRO A 33 -22.85 -35.57 8.22
CA PRO A 33 -22.95 -35.98 6.83
C PRO A 33 -21.78 -35.35 6.05
N GLU A 34 -21.02 -36.16 5.31
CA GLU A 34 -19.90 -35.67 4.50
C GLU A 34 -20.41 -34.53 3.61
N LEU A 35 -19.84 -33.35 3.79
CA LEU A 35 -20.19 -32.19 2.99
C LEU A 35 -19.98 -32.53 1.51
N THR A 36 -21.01 -32.35 0.70
CA THR A 36 -20.97 -32.62 -0.75
C THR A 36 -21.16 -31.34 -1.55
N TYR A 37 -20.42 -31.21 -2.63
CA TYR A 37 -20.47 -30.08 -3.55
C TYR A 37 -20.32 -30.60 -4.98
N GLN A 38 -21.22 -30.15 -5.87
CA GLN A 38 -21.32 -30.64 -7.26
C GLN A 38 -21.35 -32.18 -7.37
N GLY A 39 -22.03 -32.85 -6.44
CA GLY A 39 -22.16 -34.31 -6.41
C GLY A 39 -20.88 -35.07 -6.01
N LYS A 40 -19.85 -34.36 -5.52
CA LYS A 40 -18.62 -34.95 -4.99
C LYS A 40 -18.47 -34.64 -3.49
N SER A 41 -17.84 -35.51 -2.73
CA SER A 41 -17.55 -35.24 -1.31
C SER A 41 -16.41 -34.24 -1.15
N ILE A 42 -16.38 -33.54 -0.01
CA ILE A 42 -15.25 -32.66 0.33
C ILE A 42 -13.92 -33.42 0.38
N GLY A 43 -13.93 -34.68 0.80
CA GLY A 43 -12.76 -35.56 0.76
C GLY A 43 -12.21 -35.76 -0.65
N TYR A 44 -13.10 -35.92 -1.65
CA TYR A 44 -12.69 -35.98 -3.06
C TYR A 44 -11.98 -34.70 -3.49
N TRP A 45 -12.54 -33.53 -3.15
CA TRP A 45 -11.93 -32.25 -3.51
C TRP A 45 -10.58 -32.03 -2.81
N LEU A 46 -10.44 -32.40 -1.54
CA LEU A 46 -9.16 -32.34 -0.84
C LEU A 46 -8.13 -33.27 -1.49
N ASP A 47 -8.49 -34.50 -1.85
CA ASP A 47 -7.58 -35.40 -2.55
C ASP A 47 -7.12 -34.84 -3.90
N GLN A 48 -8.02 -34.17 -4.64
CA GLN A 48 -7.68 -33.52 -5.91
C GLN A 48 -6.80 -32.27 -5.72
N LEU A 49 -6.97 -31.52 -4.63
CA LEU A 49 -6.14 -30.36 -4.28
C LEU A 49 -4.66 -30.74 -4.15
N HIS A 50 -4.40 -31.94 -3.62
CA HIS A 50 -3.05 -32.48 -3.41
C HIS A 50 -2.57 -33.40 -4.54
N SER A 51 -3.36 -33.52 -5.60
CA SER A 51 -3.02 -34.37 -6.74
C SER A 51 -1.87 -33.79 -7.56
N GLY A 52 -1.09 -34.61 -8.25
CA GLY A 52 -0.05 -34.13 -9.18
C GLY A 52 -0.59 -33.51 -10.48
N ASN A 53 -1.90 -33.35 -10.64
CA ASN A 53 -2.54 -32.86 -11.87
C ASN A 53 -3.00 -31.41 -11.68
N ALA A 54 -2.32 -30.48 -12.35
CA ALA A 54 -2.60 -29.04 -12.23
C ALA A 54 -4.05 -28.65 -12.51
N GLN A 55 -4.72 -29.29 -13.48
CA GLN A 55 -6.12 -29.00 -13.80
C GLN A 55 -7.04 -29.46 -12.66
N ALA A 56 -6.79 -30.66 -12.11
CA ALA A 56 -7.57 -31.19 -11.00
C ALA A 56 -7.37 -30.38 -9.72
N GLN A 57 -6.13 -29.95 -9.44
CA GLN A 57 -5.83 -29.05 -8.32
C GLN A 57 -6.56 -27.72 -8.44
N PHE A 58 -6.53 -27.09 -9.61
CA PHE A 58 -7.21 -25.82 -9.84
C PHE A 58 -8.73 -25.94 -9.66
N GLN A 59 -9.34 -27.00 -10.21
CA GLN A 59 -10.78 -27.26 -10.04
C GLN A 59 -11.14 -27.54 -8.57
N ALA A 60 -10.32 -28.29 -7.86
CA ALA A 60 -10.49 -28.55 -6.44
C ALA A 60 -10.38 -27.28 -5.60
N HIS A 61 -9.38 -26.45 -5.89
CA HIS A 61 -9.17 -25.15 -5.24
C HIS A 61 -10.39 -24.24 -5.39
N LEU A 62 -10.91 -24.08 -6.62
CA LEU A 62 -12.14 -23.32 -6.87
C LEU A 62 -13.36 -23.93 -6.17
N SER A 63 -13.51 -25.26 -6.21
CA SER A 63 -14.64 -25.93 -5.57
C SER A 63 -14.63 -25.74 -4.05
N LEU A 64 -13.46 -25.79 -3.42
CA LEU A 64 -13.30 -25.55 -2.00
C LEU A 64 -13.54 -24.08 -1.63
N LEU A 65 -13.15 -23.14 -2.49
CA LEU A 65 -13.50 -21.72 -2.36
C LEU A 65 -15.02 -21.48 -2.45
N GLU A 66 -15.70 -22.11 -3.41
CA GLU A 66 -17.16 -21.99 -3.59
C GLU A 66 -17.95 -22.62 -2.44
N ILE A 67 -17.41 -23.68 -1.83
CA ILE A 67 -17.95 -24.24 -0.58
C ILE A 67 -17.91 -23.19 0.54
N GLY A 68 -16.84 -22.40 0.63
CA GLY A 68 -16.69 -21.31 1.60
C GLY A 68 -16.38 -21.80 3.03
N GLU A 69 -16.88 -21.07 4.03
CA GLU A 69 -16.63 -21.30 5.46
C GLU A 69 -16.79 -22.77 5.93
N PRO A 70 -17.79 -23.56 5.46
CA PRO A 70 -17.89 -24.98 5.80
C PRO A 70 -16.68 -25.86 5.43
N ALA A 71 -15.83 -25.43 4.48
CA ALA A 71 -14.60 -26.15 4.14
C ALA A 71 -13.44 -25.86 5.09
N VAL A 72 -13.50 -24.78 5.87
CA VAL A 72 -12.39 -24.31 6.72
C VAL A 72 -11.89 -25.38 7.72
N PRO A 73 -12.75 -26.12 8.45
CA PRO A 73 -12.27 -27.15 9.38
C PRO A 73 -11.48 -28.27 8.68
N TYR A 74 -11.85 -28.61 7.44
CA TYR A 74 -11.20 -29.66 6.68
C TYR A 74 -9.85 -29.21 6.10
N LEU A 75 -9.79 -27.98 5.59
CA LEU A 75 -8.55 -27.35 5.14
C LEU A 75 -7.58 -27.14 6.32
N LEU A 76 -8.10 -26.80 7.50
CA LEU A 76 -7.30 -26.68 8.72
C LEU A 76 -6.66 -28.00 9.15
N ARG A 77 -7.37 -29.11 9.01
CA ARG A 77 -6.80 -30.44 9.26
C ARG A 77 -5.60 -30.69 8.35
N ASP A 78 -5.70 -30.32 7.08
CA ASP A 78 -4.61 -30.47 6.12
C ASP A 78 -3.45 -29.50 6.43
N PHE A 79 -3.74 -28.25 6.79
CA PHE A 79 -2.74 -27.25 7.20
C PHE A 79 -1.99 -27.60 8.50
N THR A 80 -2.64 -28.23 9.47
CA THR A 80 -2.04 -28.59 10.77
C THR A 80 -1.35 -29.96 10.76
N THR A 81 -1.33 -30.63 9.61
CA THR A 81 -0.73 -31.95 9.44
C THR A 81 0.78 -31.92 9.71
N LYS A 82 1.25 -32.70 10.69
CA LYS A 82 2.68 -32.77 11.10
C LYS A 82 3.46 -33.85 10.35
N ASP A 83 4.74 -33.61 10.08
CA ASP A 83 5.66 -34.61 9.52
C ASP A 83 6.22 -35.51 10.63
N THR A 84 5.48 -36.55 11.00
CA THR A 84 5.88 -37.51 12.04
C THR A 84 7.03 -38.40 11.57
N SER A 85 7.81 -38.94 12.51
CA SER A 85 8.93 -39.87 12.19
C SER A 85 8.48 -41.08 11.36
N SER A 86 7.25 -41.56 11.55
CA SER A 86 6.66 -42.64 10.75
C SER A 86 6.43 -42.24 9.29
N ARG A 87 5.98 -41.00 9.02
CA ARG A 87 5.78 -40.48 7.66
C ARG A 87 7.11 -40.23 6.95
N GLN A 88 8.10 -39.71 7.67
CA GLN A 88 9.46 -39.57 7.15
C GLN A 88 10.06 -40.92 6.76
N LEU A 89 9.88 -41.94 7.61
CA LEU A 89 10.33 -43.31 7.32
C LEU A 89 9.57 -43.92 6.14
N TYR A 90 8.25 -43.73 6.08
CA TYR A 90 7.43 -44.18 4.95
C TYR A 90 7.89 -43.55 3.63
N ARG A 91 8.13 -42.24 3.59
CA ARG A 91 8.65 -41.54 2.41
C ARG A 91 10.03 -42.06 1.98
N LYS A 92 10.90 -42.42 2.94
CA LYS A 92 12.23 -42.98 2.65
C LYS A 92 12.17 -44.42 2.14
N TRP A 93 11.19 -45.21 2.60
CA TRP A 93 11.06 -46.62 2.24
C TRP A 93 10.21 -46.85 0.98
N TYR A 94 9.22 -46.00 0.71
CA TYR A 94 8.29 -46.12 -0.41
C TYR A 94 8.97 -46.29 -1.79
N PRO A 95 9.99 -45.51 -2.17
CA PRO A 95 10.66 -45.69 -3.47
C PRO A 95 11.43 -47.01 -3.60
N LYS A 96 11.69 -47.71 -2.48
CA LYS A 96 12.42 -48.97 -2.43
C LYS A 96 11.48 -50.19 -2.44
N MET A 97 10.17 -49.98 -2.44
CA MET A 97 9.19 -51.06 -2.42
C MET A 97 9.00 -51.70 -3.81
N PRO A 98 8.58 -52.98 -3.88
CA PRO A 98 8.17 -53.60 -5.13
C PRO A 98 6.99 -52.85 -5.78
N SER A 99 7.01 -52.76 -7.12
CA SER A 99 6.03 -52.00 -7.92
C SER A 99 4.57 -52.43 -7.69
N SER A 100 4.33 -53.70 -7.38
CA SER A 100 3.00 -54.23 -7.05
C SER A 100 2.46 -53.70 -5.72
N LEU A 101 3.34 -53.40 -4.76
CA LEU A 101 2.96 -52.80 -3.47
C LEU A 101 2.73 -51.29 -3.63
N MET A 102 3.58 -50.60 -4.40
CA MET A 102 3.43 -49.17 -4.69
C MET A 102 2.08 -48.86 -5.36
N LYS A 103 1.57 -49.74 -6.23
CA LYS A 103 0.25 -49.58 -6.86
C LYS A 103 -0.94 -49.70 -5.88
N ARG A 104 -0.73 -50.28 -4.70
CA ARG A 104 -1.80 -50.54 -3.71
C ARG A 104 -1.71 -49.63 -2.48
N LEU A 105 -0.59 -48.92 -2.32
CA LEU A 105 -0.35 -48.02 -1.20
C LEU A 105 -0.41 -46.57 -1.68
N PRO A 106 -0.92 -45.64 -0.85
CA PRO A 106 -0.96 -44.23 -1.21
C PRO A 106 0.47 -43.67 -1.29
N PRO A 107 0.77 -42.79 -2.26
CA PRO A 107 2.08 -42.15 -2.35
C PRO A 107 2.36 -41.31 -1.10
N PRO A 108 3.63 -41.18 -0.68
CA PRO A 108 3.98 -40.37 0.47
C PRO A 108 3.67 -38.89 0.19
N VAL A 109 2.89 -38.30 1.09
CA VAL A 109 2.48 -36.90 0.99
C VAL A 109 3.66 -35.98 1.32
N ASN A 110 3.86 -34.95 0.50
CA ASN A 110 4.77 -33.87 0.83
C ASN A 110 4.08 -32.92 1.82
N ILE A 111 4.36 -33.09 3.12
CA ILE A 111 3.67 -32.35 4.19
C ILE A 111 3.77 -30.84 4.01
N ARG A 112 4.94 -30.30 3.64
CA ARG A 112 5.08 -28.86 3.38
C ARG A 112 4.13 -28.40 2.27
N ARG A 113 4.10 -29.13 1.16
CA ARG A 113 3.21 -28.81 0.03
C ARG A 113 1.73 -28.92 0.43
N PHE A 114 1.38 -29.99 1.13
CA PHE A 114 0.03 -30.26 1.65
C PHE A 114 -0.50 -29.10 2.50
N ARG A 115 0.35 -28.58 3.39
CA ARG A 115 0.01 -27.44 4.24
C ARG A 115 -0.13 -26.14 3.42
N ILE A 116 0.79 -25.89 2.49
CA ILE A 116 0.77 -24.69 1.64
C ILE A 116 -0.46 -24.68 0.73
N ASP A 117 -0.82 -25.82 0.12
CA ASP A 117 -1.99 -25.90 -0.78
C ASP A 117 -3.30 -25.65 -0.01
N ALA A 118 -3.45 -26.24 1.18
CA ALA A 118 -4.60 -25.98 2.05
C ALA A 118 -4.65 -24.50 2.49
N SER A 119 -3.51 -23.91 2.83
CA SER A 119 -3.42 -22.50 3.18
C SER A 119 -3.71 -21.57 2.00
N GLY A 120 -3.37 -21.98 0.77
CA GLY A 120 -3.69 -21.25 -0.45
C GLY A 120 -5.19 -21.03 -0.61
N VAL A 121 -5.99 -22.08 -0.39
CA VAL A 121 -7.46 -22.00 -0.40
C VAL A 121 -7.97 -21.10 0.74
N LEU A 122 -7.51 -21.34 1.97
CA LEU A 122 -7.91 -20.56 3.15
C LEU A 122 -7.59 -19.06 3.02
N ARG A 123 -6.44 -18.73 2.43
CA ARG A 123 -6.03 -17.34 2.16
C ARG A 123 -6.98 -16.68 1.16
N GLU A 124 -7.32 -17.36 0.08
CA GLU A 124 -8.22 -16.82 -0.96
C GLU A 124 -9.67 -16.69 -0.49
N MET A 125 -10.07 -17.46 0.54
CA MET A 125 -11.34 -17.24 1.24
C MET A 125 -11.37 -15.90 2.00
N GLY A 126 -10.21 -15.32 2.32
CA GLY A 126 -10.09 -14.05 3.03
C GLY A 126 -10.76 -14.11 4.41
N PRO A 127 -11.59 -13.13 4.80
CA PRO A 127 -12.22 -13.08 6.12
C PRO A 127 -13.07 -14.30 6.49
N ALA A 128 -13.57 -15.07 5.51
CA ALA A 128 -14.32 -16.30 5.79
C ALA A 128 -13.46 -17.41 6.44
N ALA A 129 -12.14 -17.29 6.37
CA ALA A 129 -11.20 -18.20 7.03
C ALA A 129 -10.74 -17.71 8.42
N ASP A 130 -11.44 -16.75 9.05
CA ASP A 130 -11.20 -16.29 10.43
C ASP A 130 -11.04 -17.44 11.45
N PRO A 131 -11.81 -18.55 11.39
CA PRO A 131 -11.60 -19.69 12.30
C PRO A 131 -10.21 -20.34 12.21
N ALA A 132 -9.44 -20.07 11.15
CA ALA A 132 -8.09 -20.59 10.97
C ALA A 132 -6.98 -19.76 11.66
N VAL A 133 -7.29 -18.54 12.11
CA VAL A 133 -6.34 -17.59 12.70
C VAL A 133 -5.53 -18.19 13.85
N PRO A 134 -6.12 -18.91 14.83
CA PRO A 134 -5.35 -19.49 15.94
C PRO A 134 -4.28 -20.50 15.49
N GLU A 135 -4.53 -21.25 14.40
CA GLU A 135 -3.55 -22.18 13.86
C GLU A 135 -2.47 -21.47 13.04
N TYR A 136 -2.79 -20.34 12.38
CA TYR A 136 -1.80 -19.48 11.75
C TYR A 136 -0.89 -18.80 12.78
N ILE A 137 -1.42 -18.32 13.90
CA ILE A 137 -0.63 -17.79 15.02
C ILE A 137 0.38 -18.82 15.54
N LYS A 138 -0.04 -20.08 15.68
CA LYS A 138 0.89 -21.19 16.04
C LYS A 138 1.92 -21.44 14.95
N ALA A 139 1.51 -21.38 13.68
CA ALA A 139 2.38 -21.62 12.53
C ALA A 139 3.44 -20.53 12.31
N LEU A 140 3.27 -19.32 12.84
CA LEU A 140 4.33 -18.30 12.90
C LEU A 140 5.55 -18.75 13.71
N LYS A 141 5.41 -19.79 14.55
CA LYS A 141 6.49 -20.40 15.34
C LYS A 141 6.94 -21.76 14.77
N ASP A 142 6.48 -22.14 13.59
CA ASP A 142 6.82 -23.41 12.95
C ASP A 142 8.33 -23.48 12.63
N PRO A 143 8.99 -24.65 12.78
CA PRO A 143 10.41 -24.79 12.40
C PRO A 143 10.67 -24.54 10.90
N ASP A 144 9.68 -24.81 10.02
CA ASP A 144 9.82 -24.56 8.59
C ASP A 144 9.53 -23.08 8.26
N ARG A 145 10.57 -22.36 7.80
CA ARG A 145 10.46 -20.96 7.37
C ARG A 145 9.33 -20.74 6.38
N ALA A 146 9.14 -21.66 5.43
CA ALA A 146 8.11 -21.51 4.41
C ALA A 146 6.70 -21.53 5.00
N ILE A 147 6.51 -22.26 6.10
CA ILE A 147 5.22 -22.29 6.80
C ILE A 147 5.00 -21.01 7.60
N ARG A 148 6.06 -20.46 8.23
CA ARG A 148 5.97 -19.15 8.88
C ARG A 148 5.57 -18.05 7.88
N GLU A 149 6.22 -18.01 6.72
CA GLU A 149 5.90 -17.10 5.62
C GLU A 149 4.47 -17.32 5.10
N THR A 150 4.06 -18.58 4.93
CA THR A 150 2.69 -18.93 4.51
C THR A 150 1.65 -18.43 5.52
N ALA A 151 1.93 -18.55 6.82
CA ALA A 151 1.04 -18.05 7.87
C ALA A 151 0.93 -16.52 7.84
N GLY A 152 2.06 -15.80 7.69
CA GLY A 152 2.07 -14.35 7.52
C GLY A 152 1.24 -13.91 6.30
N PHE A 153 1.42 -14.60 5.17
CA PHE A 153 0.67 -14.32 3.95
C PHE A 153 -0.83 -14.63 4.08
N ALA A 154 -1.20 -15.70 4.77
CA ALA A 154 -2.60 -16.01 5.01
C ALA A 154 -3.27 -14.93 5.87
N LEU A 155 -2.58 -14.47 6.93
CA LEU A 155 -3.09 -13.44 7.83
C LEU A 155 -3.29 -12.08 7.12
N GLU A 156 -2.50 -11.78 6.09
CA GLU A 156 -2.68 -10.60 5.22
C GLU A 156 -4.03 -10.57 4.49
N PHE A 157 -4.56 -11.72 4.08
CA PHE A 157 -5.84 -11.77 3.34
C PHE A 157 -7.04 -11.99 4.26
N ILE A 158 -6.82 -12.71 5.36
CA ILE A 158 -7.84 -12.93 6.40
C ILE A 158 -8.11 -11.62 7.14
N MET A 159 -7.06 -10.81 7.37
CA MET A 159 -7.12 -9.52 8.04
C MET A 159 -7.87 -9.59 9.39
N PRO A 160 -7.44 -10.44 10.33
CA PRO A 160 -8.12 -10.57 11.60
C PRO A 160 -8.00 -9.28 12.42
N ASP A 161 -9.03 -9.00 13.21
CA ASP A 161 -9.11 -7.81 14.07
C ASP A 161 -8.90 -8.22 15.54
N ASP A 162 -7.71 -8.74 15.85
CA ASP A 162 -7.33 -9.19 17.18
C ASP A 162 -5.87 -8.85 17.57
N GLU A 163 -5.66 -8.62 18.87
CA GLU A 163 -4.34 -8.24 19.41
C GLU A 163 -3.37 -9.42 19.40
N GLU A 164 -3.86 -10.64 19.55
CA GLU A 164 -3.03 -11.85 19.62
C GLU A 164 -2.27 -12.06 18.31
N THR A 165 -2.95 -11.88 17.17
CA THR A 165 -2.33 -11.94 15.84
C THR A 165 -1.23 -10.90 15.67
N ILE A 166 -1.50 -9.64 16.06
CA ILE A 166 -0.55 -8.54 15.91
C ILE A 166 0.70 -8.82 16.74
N VAL A 167 0.52 -9.19 18.01
CA VAL A 167 1.62 -9.57 18.90
C VAL A 167 2.39 -10.75 18.35
N ALA A 168 1.72 -11.79 17.82
CA ALA A 168 2.37 -12.96 17.26
C ALA A 168 3.21 -12.65 16.01
N LEU A 169 2.72 -11.78 15.11
CA LEU A 169 3.47 -11.32 13.94
C LEU A 169 4.72 -10.53 14.37
N VAL A 170 4.58 -9.63 15.34
CA VAL A 170 5.71 -8.85 15.87
C VAL A 170 6.75 -9.77 16.54
N GLU A 171 6.32 -10.76 17.33
CA GLU A 171 7.21 -11.75 17.95
C GLU A 171 7.93 -12.64 16.92
N ALA A 172 7.29 -12.93 15.77
CA ALA A 172 7.96 -13.62 14.67
C ALA A 172 9.05 -12.74 14.04
N LEU A 173 8.77 -11.46 13.81
CA LEU A 173 9.73 -10.50 13.26
C LEU A 173 10.88 -10.17 14.22
N LYS A 174 10.66 -10.21 15.55
CA LYS A 174 11.75 -10.09 16.54
C LYS A 174 12.82 -11.18 16.37
N LYS A 175 12.39 -12.40 16.05
CA LYS A 175 13.29 -13.55 15.87
C LYS A 175 13.94 -13.56 14.50
N GLU A 176 13.16 -13.28 13.46
CA GLU A 176 13.60 -13.29 12.06
C GLU A 176 13.02 -12.05 11.34
N PRO A 177 13.74 -10.92 11.36
CA PRO A 177 13.25 -9.66 10.79
C PRO A 177 13.06 -9.68 9.25
N ASP A 178 13.66 -10.66 8.57
CA ASP A 178 13.66 -10.80 7.11
C ASP A 178 12.49 -11.65 6.57
N LEU A 179 11.51 -12.02 7.41
CA LEU A 179 10.31 -12.75 6.99
C LEU A 179 9.35 -11.85 6.19
N GLU A 180 9.48 -11.84 4.86
CA GLU A 180 8.82 -10.85 4.01
C GLU A 180 7.29 -10.93 4.06
N MET A 181 6.72 -12.13 4.00
CA MET A 181 5.26 -12.30 4.04
C MET A 181 4.68 -11.98 5.42
N VAL A 182 5.47 -12.19 6.48
CA VAL A 182 5.10 -11.77 7.84
C VAL A 182 5.14 -10.24 7.95
N ARG A 183 6.14 -9.59 7.35
CA ARG A 183 6.20 -8.12 7.24
C ARG A 183 5.01 -7.57 6.46
N MET A 184 4.64 -8.19 5.32
CA MET A 184 3.48 -7.80 4.52
C MET A 184 2.18 -7.95 5.32
N GLY A 185 1.96 -9.10 5.97
CA GLY A 185 0.78 -9.31 6.80
C GLY A 185 0.66 -8.29 7.94
N LEU A 186 1.75 -8.02 8.66
CA LEU A 186 1.75 -6.99 9.70
C LEU A 186 1.53 -5.58 9.11
N HIS A 187 2.13 -5.28 7.96
CA HIS A 187 1.94 -4.00 7.28
C HIS A 187 0.47 -3.77 6.93
N SER A 188 -0.17 -4.71 6.24
CA SER A 188 -1.58 -4.60 5.87
C SER A 188 -2.45 -4.43 7.11
N ILE A 189 -2.22 -5.22 8.17
CA ILE A 189 -2.98 -5.06 9.42
C ILE A 189 -2.77 -3.68 10.06
N ILE A 190 -1.53 -3.17 10.14
CA ILE A 190 -1.25 -1.85 10.72
C ILE A 190 -1.94 -0.73 9.93
N PHE A 191 -1.94 -0.80 8.60
CA PHE A 191 -2.45 0.25 7.73
C PHE A 191 -3.96 0.16 7.46
N GLU A 192 -4.56 -1.02 7.58
CA GLU A 192 -5.98 -1.24 7.28
C GLU A 192 -6.85 -1.50 8.53
N ARG A 193 -6.24 -1.69 9.71
CA ARG A 193 -6.97 -1.91 10.97
C ARG A 193 -6.49 -0.93 12.04
N ASP A 194 -7.40 -0.15 12.63
CA ASP A 194 -7.00 0.89 13.59
C ASP A 194 -7.20 0.50 15.07
N LYS A 195 -8.11 -0.44 15.37
CA LYS A 195 -8.59 -0.64 16.75
C LYS A 195 -7.56 -1.21 17.72
N ARG A 196 -6.71 -2.12 17.25
CA ARG A 196 -5.87 -2.98 18.11
C ARG A 196 -4.38 -2.90 17.79
N THR A 197 -3.99 -2.05 16.85
CA THR A 197 -2.62 -1.95 16.34
C THR A 197 -1.64 -1.25 17.28
N ALA A 198 -2.14 -0.57 18.32
CA ALA A 198 -1.31 -0.10 19.42
C ALA A 198 -0.54 -1.24 20.13
N SER A 199 -1.07 -2.47 20.10
CA SER A 199 -0.39 -3.65 20.66
C SER A 199 0.92 -4.00 19.95
N ALA A 200 1.14 -3.51 18.71
CA ALA A 200 2.40 -3.69 17.99
C ALA A 200 3.53 -2.83 18.56
N VAL A 201 3.20 -1.66 19.15
CA VAL A 201 4.18 -0.62 19.49
C VAL A 201 5.31 -1.12 20.38
N PRO A 202 5.07 -1.84 21.50
CA PRO A 202 6.16 -2.27 22.37
C PRO A 202 7.15 -3.20 21.65
N GLY A 203 6.64 -4.13 20.84
CA GLY A 203 7.51 -5.06 20.14
C GLY A 203 8.21 -4.43 18.94
N LEU A 204 7.58 -3.50 18.22
CA LEU A 204 8.24 -2.71 17.17
C LEU A 204 9.36 -1.82 17.74
N THR A 205 9.13 -1.24 18.91
CA THR A 205 10.12 -0.44 19.66
C THR A 205 11.34 -1.31 20.00
N GLU A 206 11.10 -2.50 20.55
CA GLU A 206 12.18 -3.44 20.90
C GLU A 206 12.97 -3.91 19.66
N ILE A 207 12.32 -4.17 18.52
CA ILE A 207 13.03 -4.51 17.27
C ILE A 207 13.93 -3.33 16.87
N LEU A 208 13.41 -2.11 16.89
CA LEU A 208 14.16 -0.91 16.53
C LEU A 208 15.38 -0.68 17.46
N GLU A 209 15.22 -0.86 18.77
CA GLU A 209 16.31 -0.79 19.75
C GLU A 209 17.40 -1.84 19.48
N ASN A 210 17.00 -3.09 19.22
CA ASN A 210 17.92 -4.18 18.93
C ASN A 210 18.71 -3.94 17.63
N GLU A 211 18.06 -3.44 16.59
CA GLU A 211 18.72 -3.12 15.32
C GLU A 211 19.67 -1.91 15.48
N LEU A 212 19.33 -0.93 16.31
CA LEU A 212 20.22 0.18 16.66
C LEU A 212 21.50 -0.33 17.35
N GLN A 213 21.37 -1.26 18.29
CA GLN A 213 22.51 -1.82 19.04
C GLN A 213 23.43 -2.69 18.18
N LYS A 214 22.88 -3.47 17.24
CA LYS A 214 23.67 -4.36 16.37
C LYS A 214 24.56 -3.60 15.38
N GLY A 215 24.30 -2.32 15.11
CA GLY A 215 25.04 -1.51 14.15
C GLY A 215 24.89 -1.95 12.67
N LEU A 216 24.13 -3.02 12.43
CA LEU A 216 23.80 -3.59 11.14
C LEU A 216 22.33 -3.27 10.87
N LEU A 217 22.06 -2.00 10.61
CA LEU A 217 20.70 -1.56 10.33
C LEU A 217 20.31 -2.08 8.94
N ASP A 218 19.55 -3.17 8.88
CA ASP A 218 18.84 -3.52 7.66
C ASP A 218 17.92 -2.35 7.29
N TYR A 219 18.32 -1.63 6.25
CA TYR A 219 17.68 -0.41 5.81
C TYR A 219 16.18 -0.59 5.61
N GLU A 220 15.78 -1.71 5.03
CA GLU A 220 14.39 -1.96 4.71
C GLU A 220 13.56 -2.18 5.99
N THR A 221 14.07 -2.98 6.92
CA THR A 221 13.40 -3.28 8.19
C THR A 221 13.22 -2.04 9.05
N VAL A 222 14.29 -1.28 9.29
CA VAL A 222 14.26 -0.09 10.15
C VAL A 222 13.29 0.96 9.59
N ARG A 223 13.36 1.21 8.27
CA ARG A 223 12.46 2.17 7.62
C ARG A 223 11.00 1.73 7.72
N LYS A 224 10.70 0.44 7.45
CA LYS A 224 9.34 -0.10 7.57
C LYS A 224 8.79 0.06 8.99
N ILE A 225 9.60 -0.22 10.02
CA ILE A 225 9.21 -0.06 11.42
C ILE A 225 8.90 1.39 11.77
N ILE A 226 9.76 2.33 11.37
CA ILE A 226 9.53 3.76 11.60
C ILE A 226 8.23 4.21 10.90
N THR A 227 8.00 3.75 9.66
CA THR A 227 6.75 4.03 8.92
C THR A 227 5.52 3.45 9.62
N TRP A 228 5.60 2.25 10.20
CA TRP A 228 4.52 1.69 11.01
C TRP A 228 4.24 2.52 12.26
N LEU A 229 5.29 2.88 13.01
CA LEU A 229 5.15 3.74 14.20
C LEU A 229 4.56 5.11 13.85
N GLN A 230 5.00 5.71 12.74
CA GLN A 230 4.45 6.97 12.21
C GLN A 230 2.96 6.85 11.86
N HIS A 231 2.51 5.71 11.32
CA HIS A 231 1.10 5.49 10.98
C HIS A 231 0.22 5.35 12.24
N LEU A 232 0.79 4.86 13.35
CA LEU A 232 0.07 4.70 14.61
C LEU A 232 -0.10 6.03 15.38
N GLU A 233 0.56 7.10 14.93
CA GLU A 233 0.42 8.45 15.46
C GLU A 233 0.55 8.48 17.00
N ALA A 234 -0.37 9.12 17.71
CA ALA A 234 -0.33 9.24 19.17
C ALA A 234 -0.29 7.87 19.91
N LYS A 235 -0.73 6.77 19.29
CA LYS A 235 -0.65 5.42 19.89
C LYS A 235 0.80 4.94 20.01
N ALA A 236 1.70 5.45 19.19
CA ALA A 236 3.13 5.15 19.21
C ALA A 236 3.94 6.02 20.18
N GLN A 237 3.30 6.76 21.11
CA GLN A 237 3.99 7.54 22.13
C GLN A 237 5.11 6.78 22.88
N PRO A 238 4.94 5.49 23.23
CA PRO A 238 6.01 4.72 23.87
C PRO A 238 7.30 4.59 23.03
N ALA A 239 7.25 4.78 21.72
CA ALA A 239 8.41 4.70 20.83
C ALA A 239 9.19 6.02 20.71
N VAL A 240 8.70 7.13 21.30
CA VAL A 240 9.38 8.43 21.25
C VAL A 240 10.84 8.36 21.74
N PRO A 241 11.18 7.70 22.87
CA PRO A 241 12.56 7.63 23.35
C PRO A 241 13.52 6.99 22.34
N VAL A 242 13.18 5.81 21.79
CA VAL A 242 14.04 5.14 20.80
C VAL A 242 14.15 5.96 19.51
N LEU A 243 13.05 6.58 19.06
CA LEU A 243 13.08 7.41 17.85
C LEU A 243 14.00 8.62 18.02
N LYS A 244 14.11 9.21 19.22
CA LYS A 244 15.10 10.26 19.52
C LYS A 244 16.53 9.76 19.39
N GLU A 245 16.81 8.52 19.76
CA GLU A 245 18.13 7.91 19.53
C GLU A 245 18.39 7.71 18.03
N VAL A 246 17.39 7.24 17.28
CA VAL A 246 17.47 7.03 15.81
C VAL A 246 17.70 8.35 15.06
N VAL A 247 17.16 9.47 15.55
CA VAL A 247 17.43 10.81 15.02
C VAL A 247 18.93 11.17 15.05
N HIS A 248 19.73 10.51 15.89
CA HIS A 248 21.18 10.69 15.95
C HIS A 248 21.97 9.57 15.28
N ALA A 249 21.31 8.63 14.60
CA ALA A 249 21.97 7.54 13.87
C ALA A 249 22.89 8.07 12.75
N GLN A 250 23.94 7.32 12.43
CA GLN A 250 24.89 7.70 11.38
C GLN A 250 24.22 7.79 10.00
N ASN A 251 23.24 6.94 9.73
CA ASN A 251 22.50 6.93 8.47
C ASN A 251 21.45 8.05 8.45
N SER A 252 21.60 9.00 7.52
CA SER A 252 20.70 10.16 7.39
C SER A 252 19.25 9.80 7.14
N THR A 253 18.99 8.72 6.39
CA THR A 253 17.63 8.33 6.04
C THR A 253 16.85 7.89 7.26
N PHE A 254 17.50 7.21 8.21
CA PHE A 254 16.87 6.89 9.48
C PHE A 254 16.63 8.14 10.32
N ARG A 255 17.57 9.10 10.32
CA ARG A 255 17.39 10.37 11.05
C ARG A 255 16.12 11.09 10.59
N PHE A 256 15.92 11.22 9.28
CA PHE A 256 14.77 11.93 8.74
C PHE A 256 13.46 11.16 8.92
N ALA A 257 13.46 9.85 8.65
CA ALA A 257 12.27 9.03 8.90
C ALA A 257 11.83 9.11 10.37
N ALA A 258 12.80 9.04 11.31
CA ALA A 258 12.51 9.17 12.73
C ALA A 258 12.02 10.58 13.10
N LEU A 259 12.57 11.63 12.47
CA LEU A 259 12.13 13.01 12.67
C LEU A 259 10.67 13.21 12.25
N GLU A 260 10.31 12.76 11.05
CA GLU A 260 8.93 12.80 10.55
C GLU A 260 7.98 12.00 11.45
N ALA A 261 8.41 10.81 11.89
CA ALA A 261 7.64 9.97 12.79
C ALA A 261 7.40 10.67 14.13
N LEU A 262 8.43 11.24 14.75
CA LEU A 262 8.32 11.96 16.02
C LEU A 262 7.34 13.13 15.94
N VAL A 263 7.42 13.96 14.89
CA VAL A 263 6.50 15.10 14.69
C VAL A 263 5.05 14.64 14.57
N LYS A 264 4.83 13.50 13.90
CA LYS A 264 3.48 12.95 13.68
C LYS A 264 2.92 12.23 14.91
N ILE A 265 3.78 11.57 15.70
CA ILE A 265 3.42 10.90 16.96
C ILE A 265 3.09 11.95 18.03
N ASP A 266 4.01 12.90 18.21
CA ASP A 266 3.91 13.97 19.20
C ASP A 266 4.70 15.20 18.72
N LYS A 267 3.98 16.20 18.23
CA LYS A 267 4.57 17.45 17.73
C LYS A 267 5.38 18.21 18.80
N GLN A 268 5.17 17.95 20.09
CA GLN A 268 5.93 18.56 21.19
C GLN A 268 7.20 17.78 21.53
N SER A 269 7.35 16.56 21.02
CA SER A 269 8.49 15.71 21.33
C SER A 269 9.82 16.23 20.74
N VAL A 270 9.77 17.05 19.68
CA VAL A 270 10.94 17.62 19.00
C VAL A 270 10.77 19.13 18.90
N SER A 271 11.82 19.87 19.27
CA SER A 271 11.81 21.34 19.15
C SER A 271 12.16 21.77 17.71
N ALA A 272 11.70 22.96 17.31
CA ALA A 272 12.09 23.54 16.02
C ALA A 272 13.62 23.70 15.91
N ASP A 273 14.30 24.04 17.01
CA ASP A 273 15.75 24.19 17.06
C ASP A 273 16.46 22.85 16.82
N GLU A 274 15.94 21.76 17.37
CA GLU A 274 16.46 20.41 17.17
C GLU A 274 16.33 19.97 15.71
N ILE A 275 15.17 20.23 15.08
CA ILE A 275 14.95 20.00 13.64
C ILE A 275 15.97 20.78 12.80
N VAL A 276 16.13 22.07 13.10
CA VAL A 276 17.10 22.95 12.42
C VAL A 276 18.53 22.43 12.59
N GLN A 277 18.92 21.96 13.77
CA GLN A 277 20.25 21.41 14.01
C GLN A 277 20.49 20.12 13.20
N ILE A 278 19.51 19.21 13.15
CA ILE A 278 19.60 17.96 12.40
C ILE A 278 19.73 18.23 10.90
N LEU A 279 18.87 19.10 10.36
CA LEU A 279 18.91 19.50 8.95
C LEU A 279 20.21 20.22 8.63
N SER A 280 20.64 21.17 9.47
CA SER A 280 21.92 21.88 9.31
C SER A 280 23.11 20.94 9.25
N ARG A 281 23.12 19.91 10.10
CA ARG A 281 24.18 18.89 10.09
C ARG A 281 24.19 18.10 8.78
N GLY A 282 23.01 17.71 8.28
CA GLY A 282 22.89 16.98 7.02
C GLY A 282 23.22 17.82 5.77
N LEU A 283 22.88 19.11 5.79
CA LEU A 283 23.25 20.06 4.74
C LEU A 283 24.77 20.29 4.66
N LYS A 284 25.50 20.10 5.76
CA LYS A 284 26.97 20.18 5.84
C LYS A 284 27.67 18.83 5.67
N ASP A 285 26.95 17.77 5.33
CA ASP A 285 27.52 16.43 5.22
C ASP A 285 28.50 16.35 4.04
N SER A 286 29.61 15.61 4.22
CA SER A 286 30.60 15.38 3.16
C SER A 286 30.02 14.65 1.94
N ASN A 287 29.02 13.77 2.14
CA ASN A 287 28.39 12.99 1.09
C ASN A 287 27.26 13.80 0.40
N PRO A 288 27.37 14.05 -0.92
CA PRO A 288 26.35 14.81 -1.67
C PRO A 288 24.93 14.23 -1.58
N SER A 289 24.79 12.90 -1.46
CA SER A 289 23.49 12.25 -1.30
C SER A 289 22.80 12.66 0.00
N MET A 290 23.58 12.85 1.07
CA MET A 290 23.06 13.25 2.38
C MET A 290 22.66 14.72 2.38
N ARG A 291 23.44 15.60 1.71
CA ARG A 291 23.06 17.00 1.49
C ARG A 291 21.75 17.10 0.71
N ASN A 292 21.63 16.37 -0.39
CA ASN A 292 20.41 16.31 -1.20
C ASN A 292 19.18 15.85 -0.44
N GLN A 293 19.33 14.83 0.40
CA GLN A 293 18.23 14.36 1.25
C GLN A 293 17.81 15.47 2.23
N SER A 294 18.78 16.09 2.92
CA SER A 294 18.52 17.17 3.86
C SER A 294 17.85 18.38 3.21
N LEU A 295 18.25 18.73 1.98
CA LEU A 295 17.63 19.79 1.18
C LEU A 295 16.14 19.49 0.92
N ARG A 296 15.80 18.26 0.55
CA ARG A 296 14.40 17.86 0.31
C ARG A 296 13.57 18.00 1.59
N GLU A 297 14.12 17.58 2.72
CA GLU A 297 13.45 17.70 4.02
C GLU A 297 13.28 19.15 4.47
N CYS A 298 14.10 20.09 4.00
CA CYS A 298 13.89 21.51 4.28
C CYS A 298 12.55 22.02 3.73
N THR A 299 12.04 21.44 2.63
CA THR A 299 10.71 21.80 2.11
C THR A 299 9.60 21.37 3.04
N TRP A 300 9.70 20.17 3.63
CA TRP A 300 8.78 19.71 4.67
C TRP A 300 8.88 20.59 5.92
N ALA A 301 10.10 20.88 6.38
CA ALA A 301 10.33 21.72 7.55
C ALA A 301 9.77 23.14 7.37
N GLN A 302 9.87 23.70 6.15
CA GLN A 302 9.29 25.00 5.83
C GLN A 302 7.76 25.01 5.93
N LYS A 303 7.11 23.90 5.59
CA LYS A 303 5.65 23.75 5.71
C LYS A 303 5.24 23.59 7.18
N GLU A 304 5.94 22.77 7.94
CA GLU A 304 5.55 22.42 9.31
C GLU A 304 6.02 23.43 10.39
N PHE A 305 7.17 24.09 10.17
CA PHE A 305 7.88 24.96 11.11
C PHE A 305 8.56 26.17 10.43
N PRO A 306 7.81 27.04 9.73
CA PRO A 306 8.37 28.07 8.84
C PRO A 306 9.39 28.99 9.51
N LYS A 307 9.15 29.44 10.74
CA LYS A 307 10.07 30.34 11.48
C LYS A 307 11.44 29.70 11.77
N GLY A 308 11.45 28.41 12.10
CA GLY A 308 12.71 27.69 12.36
C GLY A 308 13.43 27.39 11.06
N ALA A 309 12.69 26.89 10.07
CA ALA A 309 13.25 26.54 8.76
C ALA A 309 13.89 27.74 8.05
N GLU A 310 13.37 28.96 8.22
CA GLU A 310 13.95 30.19 7.65
C GLU A 310 15.43 30.40 8.02
N THR A 311 15.85 29.92 9.20
CA THR A 311 17.26 29.98 9.65
C THR A 311 18.21 29.11 8.82
N LEU A 312 17.69 28.11 8.09
CA LEU A 312 18.46 27.25 7.20
C LEU A 312 18.77 27.92 5.86
N LYS A 313 18.03 28.97 5.51
CA LYS A 313 18.10 29.62 4.20
C LYS A 313 19.53 30.00 3.77
N PRO A 314 20.38 30.63 4.62
CA PRO A 314 21.75 30.98 4.21
C PRO A 314 22.60 29.75 3.85
N LEU A 315 22.38 28.63 4.54
CA LEU A 315 23.08 27.37 4.27
C LEU A 315 22.58 26.72 2.97
N ILE A 316 21.28 26.84 2.68
CA ILE A 316 20.72 26.38 1.42
C ILE A 316 21.22 27.26 0.25
N GLU A 317 21.34 28.57 0.44
CA GLU A 317 21.94 29.50 -0.55
C GLU A 317 23.42 29.19 -0.83
N GLU A 318 24.20 28.83 0.18
CA GLU A 318 25.59 28.36 -0.03
C GLU A 318 25.64 27.12 -0.94
N LEU A 319 24.68 26.20 -0.77
CA LEU A 319 24.61 24.96 -1.55
C LEU A 319 24.20 25.15 -3.01
N THR A 320 23.73 26.33 -3.44
CA THR A 320 23.53 26.63 -4.87
C THR A 320 24.86 26.89 -5.62
N HIS A 321 25.98 26.65 -4.95
CA HIS A 321 27.31 26.70 -5.53
C HIS A 321 28.12 25.45 -5.13
N ASP A 322 27.43 24.35 -4.80
CA ASP A 322 28.06 23.09 -4.40
C ASP A 322 28.84 22.47 -5.56
N GLN A 323 29.96 21.81 -5.25
CA GLN A 323 30.77 21.09 -6.24
C GLN A 323 29.98 19.99 -6.97
N ASN A 324 28.98 19.41 -6.29
CA ASN A 324 28.06 18.45 -6.88
C ASN A 324 26.86 19.18 -7.49
N LYS A 325 26.77 19.15 -8.82
CA LYS A 325 25.68 19.78 -9.57
C LYS A 325 24.27 19.36 -9.13
N GLY A 326 24.09 18.11 -8.71
CA GLY A 326 22.77 17.65 -8.24
C GLY A 326 22.36 18.28 -6.91
N VAL A 327 23.33 18.65 -6.07
CA VAL A 327 23.09 19.38 -4.81
C VAL A 327 22.74 20.83 -5.11
N ASP A 328 23.50 21.47 -5.99
CA ASP A 328 23.21 22.82 -6.50
C ASP A 328 21.78 22.93 -7.07
N GLU A 329 21.44 22.04 -8.00
CA GLU A 329 20.11 21.93 -8.59
C GLU A 329 19.01 21.80 -7.52
N THR A 330 19.21 20.90 -6.55
CA THR A 330 18.24 20.68 -5.48
C THR A 330 18.13 21.88 -4.56
N ALA A 331 19.23 22.56 -4.24
CA ALA A 331 19.25 23.74 -3.38
C ALA A 331 18.48 24.90 -4.01
N ALA A 332 18.73 25.19 -5.29
CA ALA A 332 18.02 26.23 -6.03
C ALA A 332 16.51 25.97 -6.08
N MET A 333 16.11 24.71 -6.29
CA MET A 333 14.69 24.31 -6.25
C MET A 333 14.08 24.47 -4.86
N VAL A 334 14.79 24.08 -3.80
CA VAL A 334 14.30 24.17 -2.42
C VAL A 334 14.11 25.62 -1.99
N LEU A 335 15.03 26.53 -2.35
CA LEU A 335 14.93 27.96 -2.06
C LEU A 335 13.66 28.62 -2.60
N CYS A 336 13.06 28.05 -3.64
CA CYS A 336 11.78 28.53 -4.16
C CYS A 336 10.63 28.38 -3.15
N ASN A 337 10.76 27.51 -2.14
CA ASN A 337 9.83 27.41 -1.02
C ASN A 337 10.19 28.35 0.16
N PHE A 338 11.31 29.07 0.09
CA PHE A 338 11.83 29.99 1.12
C PHE A 338 11.82 31.45 0.63
N PRO A 339 10.65 32.11 0.53
CA PRO A 339 10.59 33.53 0.16
C PRO A 339 11.21 34.41 1.27
N PRO A 340 11.82 35.56 0.93
CA PRO A 340 12.03 36.09 -0.42
C PRO A 340 13.22 35.42 -1.12
N VAL A 341 13.09 35.12 -2.42
CA VAL A 341 14.17 34.51 -3.22
C VAL A 341 15.11 35.60 -3.76
N SER A 342 16.42 35.44 -3.58
CA SER A 342 17.45 36.38 -4.06
C SER A 342 17.61 36.33 -5.58
N ASP A 343 18.15 37.41 -6.16
CA ASP A 343 18.36 37.48 -7.62
C ASP A 343 19.44 36.50 -8.10
N ASP A 344 20.40 36.14 -7.22
CA ASP A 344 21.41 35.09 -7.49
C ASP A 344 20.76 33.71 -7.67
N VAL A 345 19.79 33.36 -6.83
CA VAL A 345 19.04 32.09 -6.98
C VAL A 345 18.24 32.10 -8.27
N VAL A 346 17.65 33.25 -8.64
CA VAL A 346 16.99 33.40 -9.95
C VAL A 346 18.00 33.22 -11.09
N ALA A 347 19.24 33.70 -10.95
CA ALA A 347 20.29 33.47 -11.93
C ALA A 347 20.70 31.99 -12.04
N SER A 348 20.85 31.27 -10.93
CA SER A 348 21.10 29.82 -10.94
C SER A 348 19.94 29.06 -11.59
N LEU A 349 18.69 29.39 -11.27
CA LEU A 349 17.52 28.79 -11.91
C LEU A 349 17.51 29.04 -13.43
N LYS A 350 17.98 30.20 -13.92
CA LYS A 350 18.12 30.45 -15.36
C LYS A 350 19.11 29.51 -16.03
N GLU A 351 20.26 29.23 -15.42
CA GLU A 351 21.22 28.26 -15.95
C GLU A 351 20.61 26.86 -16.00
N LEU A 352 19.85 26.47 -14.98
CA LEU A 352 19.19 25.17 -14.90
C LEU A 352 18.05 25.00 -15.92
N LEU A 353 17.42 26.08 -16.39
CA LEU A 353 16.48 26.01 -17.53
C LEU A 353 17.15 25.53 -18.83
N GLN A 354 18.48 25.66 -18.93
CA GLN A 354 19.29 25.19 -20.06
C GLN A 354 19.88 23.78 -19.84
N SER A 355 19.54 23.11 -18.73
CA SER A 355 20.00 21.74 -18.45
C SER A 355 19.58 20.77 -19.54
N ARG A 356 20.39 19.72 -19.80
CA ARG A 356 19.98 18.62 -20.69
C ARG A 356 18.89 17.75 -20.09
N ASP A 357 18.71 17.78 -18.77
CA ASP A 357 17.70 16.98 -18.09
C ASP A 357 16.31 17.62 -18.17
N THR A 358 15.40 16.89 -18.81
CA THR A 358 14.00 17.27 -18.98
C THR A 358 13.30 17.52 -17.63
N ASN A 359 13.57 16.70 -16.60
CA ASN A 359 12.91 16.83 -15.30
C ASN A 359 13.38 18.07 -14.54
N THR A 360 14.67 18.36 -14.60
CA THR A 360 15.27 19.58 -14.04
C THR A 360 14.63 20.82 -14.66
N ARG A 361 14.56 20.90 -15.99
CA ARG A 361 13.93 22.04 -16.68
C ARG A 361 12.47 22.24 -16.28
N ILE A 362 11.68 21.17 -16.19
CA ILE A 362 10.27 21.22 -15.76
C ILE A 362 10.15 21.72 -14.32
N SER A 363 10.98 21.21 -13.42
CA SER A 363 10.96 21.57 -12.00
C SER A 363 11.30 23.05 -11.80
N VAL A 364 12.32 23.53 -12.52
CA VAL A 364 12.73 24.94 -12.52
C VAL A 364 11.64 25.85 -13.08
N ALA A 365 11.03 25.49 -14.22
CA ALA A 365 9.92 26.26 -14.78
C ALA A 365 8.73 26.35 -13.80
N THR A 366 8.38 25.23 -13.16
CA THR A 366 7.33 25.18 -12.14
C THR A 366 7.66 26.08 -10.95
N ALA A 367 8.91 26.07 -10.50
CA ALA A 367 9.37 26.86 -9.37
C ALA A 367 9.31 28.37 -9.66
N LEU A 368 9.79 28.79 -10.83
CA LEU A 368 9.68 30.18 -11.29
C LEU A 368 8.22 30.64 -11.39
N GLY A 369 7.33 29.78 -11.92
CA GLY A 369 5.90 30.06 -11.98
C GLY A 369 5.25 30.25 -10.60
N LYS A 370 5.64 29.47 -9.58
CA LYS A 370 5.15 29.61 -8.20
C LYS A 370 5.59 30.89 -7.52
N LEU A 371 6.79 31.37 -7.83
CA LEU A 371 7.36 32.57 -7.20
C LEU A 371 6.67 33.87 -7.62
N ASN A 372 5.81 33.83 -8.65
CA ASN A 372 5.09 34.99 -9.20
C ASN A 372 5.99 36.22 -9.42
N ARG A 373 7.29 36.00 -9.72
CA ARG A 373 8.25 37.09 -9.96
C ARG A 373 8.22 37.43 -11.44
N HIS A 374 7.53 38.51 -11.77
CA HIS A 374 7.40 39.12 -13.10
C HIS A 374 8.72 39.70 -13.64
N THR A 375 9.84 38.97 -13.59
CA THR A 375 11.07 39.45 -14.23
C THR A 375 10.97 39.21 -15.74
N GLU A 376 11.15 40.25 -16.56
CA GLU A 376 11.11 40.18 -18.03
C GLU A 376 12.02 39.06 -18.57
N GLU A 377 13.14 38.81 -17.92
CA GLU A 377 14.12 37.79 -18.30
C GLU A 377 13.65 36.35 -18.03
N ALA A 378 12.91 36.10 -16.94
CA ALA A 378 12.32 34.77 -16.69
C ALA A 378 11.21 34.48 -17.72
N ILE A 379 10.41 35.48 -18.06
CA ILE A 379 9.40 35.39 -19.11
C ILE A 379 10.07 35.09 -20.46
N SER A 380 11.15 35.80 -20.81
CA SER A 380 11.91 35.55 -22.04
C SER A 380 12.44 34.12 -22.12
N THR A 381 13.06 33.63 -21.04
CA THR A 381 13.65 32.28 -21.01
C THR A 381 12.58 31.18 -21.08
N LEU A 382 11.48 31.31 -20.34
CA LEU A 382 10.36 30.38 -20.41
C LEU A 382 9.67 30.42 -21.78
N THR A 383 9.62 31.59 -22.43
CA THR A 383 9.11 31.72 -23.81
C THR A 383 9.98 30.96 -24.80
N ALA A 384 11.30 31.08 -24.69
CA ALA A 384 12.23 30.30 -25.50
C ALA A 384 12.03 28.79 -25.28
N MET A 385 11.90 28.35 -24.03
CA MET A 385 11.65 26.96 -23.67
C MET A 385 10.30 26.42 -24.18
N ALA A 386 9.23 27.23 -24.15
CA ALA A 386 7.92 26.85 -24.69
C ALA A 386 7.96 26.67 -26.23
N ARG A 387 8.79 27.48 -26.91
CA ARG A 387 8.92 27.50 -28.37
C ARG A 387 10.01 26.60 -28.93
N GLU A 388 10.84 26.00 -28.08
CA GLU A 388 11.92 25.12 -28.50
C GLU A 388 11.37 23.83 -29.12
N THR A 389 11.56 23.66 -30.43
CA THR A 389 11.09 22.48 -31.19
C THR A 389 12.19 21.45 -31.43
N ALA A 390 13.45 21.87 -31.39
CA ALA A 390 14.60 20.99 -31.56
C ALA A 390 14.98 20.38 -30.21
N ASN A 391 14.75 19.08 -30.02
CA ASN A 391 15.18 18.27 -28.86
C ASN A 391 14.42 18.43 -27.53
N THR A 392 13.29 19.14 -27.51
CA THR A 392 12.51 19.31 -26.27
C THR A 392 11.19 18.53 -26.32
N ASN A 393 10.95 17.67 -25.32
CA ASN A 393 9.70 16.91 -25.17
C ASN A 393 8.52 17.87 -24.94
N MET A 394 7.37 17.56 -25.54
CA MET A 394 6.11 18.29 -25.43
C MET A 394 5.74 18.65 -23.98
N ARG A 395 5.96 17.73 -23.03
CA ARG A 395 5.75 17.96 -21.58
C ARG A 395 6.50 19.19 -21.06
N THR A 396 7.74 19.39 -21.49
CA THR A 396 8.60 20.51 -21.08
C THR A 396 8.04 21.84 -21.58
N ARG A 397 7.57 21.86 -22.84
CA ARG A 397 6.99 23.04 -23.47
C ARG A 397 5.69 23.45 -22.79
N ILE A 398 4.81 22.48 -22.51
CA ILE A 398 3.56 22.71 -21.78
C ILE A 398 3.86 23.26 -20.37
N SER A 399 4.84 22.70 -19.66
CA SER A 399 5.22 23.17 -18.32
C SER A 399 5.73 24.61 -18.33
N ALA A 400 6.53 24.99 -19.33
CA ALA A 400 6.98 26.36 -19.51
C ALA A 400 5.82 27.31 -19.82
N ALA A 401 4.88 26.90 -20.67
CA ALA A 401 3.70 27.70 -20.97
C ALA A 401 2.75 27.86 -19.77
N MET A 402 2.61 26.83 -18.94
CA MET A 402 1.89 26.93 -17.67
C MET A 402 2.58 27.91 -16.71
N ALA A 403 3.91 27.88 -16.62
CA ALA A 403 4.67 28.84 -15.82
C ALA A 403 4.51 30.27 -16.34
N LEU A 404 4.53 30.47 -17.66
CA LEU A 404 4.26 31.76 -18.30
C LEU A 404 2.86 32.27 -17.94
N TRP A 405 1.82 31.44 -18.04
CA TRP A 405 0.46 31.80 -17.62
C TRP A 405 0.43 32.31 -16.18
N LYS A 406 1.07 31.59 -15.24
CA LYS A 406 1.15 32.03 -13.84
C LYS A 406 1.91 33.34 -13.66
N LEU A 407 2.89 33.61 -14.53
CA LEU A 407 3.73 34.81 -14.48
C LEU A 407 3.21 36.02 -15.25
N ASN A 408 2.33 35.88 -16.24
CA ASN A 408 1.91 37.06 -17.03
C ASN A 408 0.45 37.02 -17.47
N GLY A 409 -0.31 36.00 -17.06
CA GLY A 409 -1.72 35.86 -17.43
C GLY A 409 -1.94 35.59 -18.92
N ASN A 410 -0.92 35.21 -19.69
CA ASN A 410 -1.08 34.87 -21.10
C ASN A 410 -1.47 33.39 -21.25
N ALA A 411 -2.75 33.14 -21.49
CA ALA A 411 -3.29 31.79 -21.68
C ALA A 411 -3.03 31.22 -23.09
N ASP A 412 -2.73 32.06 -24.08
CA ASP A 412 -2.70 31.65 -25.49
C ASP A 412 -1.63 30.60 -25.77
N GLU A 413 -0.41 30.83 -25.27
CA GLU A 413 0.71 29.89 -25.45
C GLU A 413 0.46 28.57 -24.67
N ALA A 414 -0.18 28.66 -23.50
CA ALA A 414 -0.56 27.49 -22.71
C ALA A 414 -1.65 26.66 -23.42
N LEU A 415 -2.64 27.30 -24.05
CA LEU A 415 -3.68 26.64 -24.84
C LEU A 415 -3.12 26.02 -26.12
N ALA A 416 -2.29 26.76 -26.84
CA ALA A 416 -1.67 26.30 -28.09
C ALA A 416 -0.83 25.03 -27.90
N LEU A 417 -0.27 24.83 -26.71
CA LEU A 417 0.52 23.64 -26.36
C LEU A 417 -0.30 22.57 -25.64
N ALA A 418 -1.16 22.93 -24.69
CA ALA A 418 -1.92 21.94 -23.93
C ALA A 418 -2.96 21.20 -24.80
N LEU A 419 -3.59 21.87 -25.77
CA LEU A 419 -4.59 21.24 -26.65
C LEU A 419 -4.02 20.07 -27.48
N PRO A 420 -2.93 20.24 -28.26
CA PRO A 420 -2.27 19.09 -28.91
C PRO A 420 -1.75 18.06 -27.90
N GLY A 421 -1.31 18.51 -26.72
CA GLY A 421 -0.80 17.65 -25.65
C GLY A 421 -1.80 16.63 -25.11
N LEU A 422 -3.11 16.89 -25.25
CA LEU A 422 -4.18 15.96 -24.87
C LEU A 422 -4.15 14.64 -25.65
N HIS A 423 -3.58 14.65 -26.86
CA HIS A 423 -3.50 13.50 -27.78
C HIS A 423 -2.09 12.92 -27.88
N ASP A 424 -1.18 13.32 -26.99
CA ASP A 424 0.20 12.81 -27.01
C ASP A 424 0.27 11.32 -26.62
N LYS A 425 1.26 10.60 -27.16
CA LYS A 425 1.43 9.17 -26.87
C LYS A 425 1.91 8.92 -25.44
N ASP A 426 2.56 9.91 -24.81
CA ASP A 426 2.97 9.86 -23.41
C ASP A 426 1.78 10.19 -22.49
N ILE A 427 1.07 9.13 -22.11
CA ILE A 427 -0.10 9.16 -21.23
C ILE A 427 0.23 9.76 -19.86
N TYR A 428 1.31 9.27 -19.23
CA TYR A 428 1.61 9.58 -17.84
C TYR A 428 2.37 10.90 -17.66
N GLY A 429 3.09 11.37 -18.69
CA GLY A 429 3.79 12.64 -18.65
C GLY A 429 3.02 13.76 -19.35
N THR A 430 3.07 13.78 -20.68
CA THR A 430 2.55 14.89 -21.50
C THR A 430 1.04 15.08 -21.36
N ARG A 431 0.24 14.02 -21.49
CA ARG A 431 -1.24 14.14 -21.44
C ARG A 431 -1.73 14.60 -20.07
N GLN A 432 -1.21 14.03 -18.99
CA GLN A 432 -1.54 14.51 -17.63
C GLN A 432 -1.17 15.97 -17.43
N THR A 433 0.02 16.38 -17.90
CA THR A 433 0.44 17.79 -17.82
C THR A 433 -0.49 18.70 -18.62
N ALA A 434 -0.98 18.26 -19.78
CA ALA A 434 -1.96 18.99 -20.57
C ALA A 434 -3.29 19.18 -19.83
N PHE A 435 -3.87 18.11 -19.25
CA PHE A 435 -5.09 18.20 -18.46
C PHE A 435 -4.94 19.16 -17.27
N VAL A 436 -3.84 19.04 -16.52
CA VAL A 436 -3.54 19.90 -15.38
C VAL A 436 -3.42 21.36 -15.80
N THR A 437 -2.67 21.65 -16.88
CA THR A 437 -2.52 23.01 -17.40
C THR A 437 -3.87 23.61 -17.78
N LEU A 438 -4.73 22.86 -18.49
CA LEU A 438 -6.07 23.34 -18.87
C LEU A 438 -6.96 23.59 -17.64
N GLY A 439 -6.88 22.73 -16.62
CA GLY A 439 -7.62 22.95 -15.37
C GLY A 439 -7.11 24.17 -14.58
N GLU A 440 -5.79 24.40 -14.53
CA GLU A 440 -5.17 25.54 -13.84
C GLU A 440 -5.38 26.88 -14.56
N LEU A 441 -5.62 26.85 -15.88
CA LEU A 441 -6.09 28.02 -16.64
C LEU A 441 -7.51 28.43 -16.24
N GLY A 442 -8.31 27.50 -15.70
CA GLY A 442 -9.69 27.74 -15.30
C GLY A 442 -10.53 28.28 -16.46
N PRO A 443 -11.33 29.33 -16.28
CA PRO A 443 -12.17 29.89 -17.34
C PRO A 443 -11.42 30.32 -18.60
N ALA A 444 -10.12 30.65 -18.51
CA ALA A 444 -9.32 30.99 -19.68
C ALA A 444 -9.18 29.81 -20.67
N ALA A 445 -9.35 28.57 -20.21
CA ALA A 445 -9.36 27.37 -21.04
C ALA A 445 -10.74 26.99 -21.63
N THR A 446 -11.69 27.92 -21.68
CA THR A 446 -12.96 27.75 -22.40
C THR A 446 -12.80 27.17 -23.83
N PRO A 447 -11.79 27.56 -24.63
CA PRO A 447 -11.58 26.96 -25.97
C PRO A 447 -11.33 25.44 -25.96
N ALA A 448 -10.93 24.85 -24.82
CA ALA A 448 -10.67 23.41 -24.69
C ALA A 448 -11.90 22.58 -24.37
N ILE A 449 -13.04 23.20 -24.04
CA ILE A 449 -14.28 22.50 -23.66
C ILE A 449 -14.73 21.48 -24.73
N PRO A 450 -14.77 21.81 -26.04
CA PRO A 450 -15.21 20.84 -27.05
C PRO A 450 -14.35 19.58 -27.09
N GLU A 451 -13.03 19.73 -27.01
CA GLU A 451 -12.09 18.60 -27.06
C GLU A 451 -12.12 17.78 -25.78
N LEU A 452 -12.12 18.43 -24.60
CA LEU A 452 -12.26 17.72 -23.32
C LEU A 452 -13.59 16.97 -23.23
N THR A 453 -14.68 17.55 -23.76
CA THR A 453 -15.99 16.88 -23.85
C THR A 453 -15.94 15.68 -24.79
N ASN A 454 -15.24 15.79 -25.93
CA ASN A 454 -15.04 14.68 -26.83
C ASN A 454 -14.29 13.53 -26.14
N LEU A 455 -13.15 13.81 -25.50
CA LEU A 455 -12.35 12.83 -24.76
C LEU A 455 -13.12 12.16 -23.61
N LEU A 456 -13.96 12.94 -22.92
CA LEU A 456 -14.84 12.43 -21.88
C LEU A 456 -15.84 11.38 -22.43
N ASN A 457 -16.35 11.59 -23.64
CA ASN A 457 -17.37 10.73 -24.27
C ASN A 457 -16.78 9.51 -24.99
N THR A 458 -15.66 9.68 -25.71
CA THR A 458 -15.06 8.60 -26.51
C THR A 458 -14.22 7.64 -25.66
N GLY A 459 -13.71 8.11 -24.52
CA GLY A 459 -12.80 7.35 -23.67
C GLY A 459 -11.44 7.08 -24.33
N GLU A 460 -11.13 7.76 -25.44
CA GLU A 460 -9.85 7.63 -26.12
C GLU A 460 -8.70 7.94 -25.15
N GLY A 461 -7.75 7.01 -25.03
CA GLY A 461 -6.58 7.16 -24.15
C GLY A 461 -6.77 6.76 -22.69
N ASN A 462 -7.92 6.19 -22.28
CA ASN A 462 -8.19 5.68 -20.92
C ASN A 462 -8.17 6.73 -19.78
N ASP A 463 -8.37 8.04 -20.04
CA ASP A 463 -8.38 9.08 -18.98
C ASP A 463 -9.65 9.97 -18.91
N PRO A 464 -10.87 9.42 -18.95
CA PRO A 464 -12.09 10.23 -18.88
C PRO A 464 -12.20 11.01 -17.56
N LEU A 465 -11.61 10.53 -16.46
CA LEU A 465 -11.60 11.22 -15.17
C LEU A 465 -10.73 12.49 -15.17
N HIS A 466 -9.60 12.50 -15.90
CA HIS A 466 -8.75 13.68 -16.01
C HIS A 466 -9.42 14.76 -16.88
N ALA A 467 -10.10 14.35 -17.96
CA ALA A 467 -10.91 15.26 -18.77
C ALA A 467 -12.06 15.86 -17.95
N ALA A 468 -12.73 15.04 -17.14
CA ALA A 468 -13.76 15.47 -16.20
C ALA A 468 -13.22 16.47 -15.16
N ASP A 469 -12.06 16.20 -14.53
CA ASP A 469 -11.45 17.15 -13.57
C ASP A 469 -11.09 18.49 -14.22
N ALA A 470 -10.54 18.47 -15.45
CA ALA A 470 -10.21 19.68 -16.18
C ALA A 470 -11.48 20.48 -16.54
N LEU A 471 -12.52 19.83 -17.08
CA LEU A 471 -13.80 20.49 -17.39
C LEU A 471 -14.41 21.14 -16.15
N TRP A 472 -14.46 20.41 -15.03
CA TRP A 472 -14.97 20.94 -13.77
C TRP A 472 -14.26 22.22 -13.33
N LYS A 473 -12.93 22.28 -13.44
CA LYS A 473 -12.15 23.49 -13.10
C LYS A 473 -12.35 24.65 -14.09
N ILE A 474 -12.71 24.35 -15.35
CA ILE A 474 -12.89 25.37 -16.40
C ILE A 474 -14.26 26.03 -16.28
N ASN A 475 -15.33 25.23 -16.19
CA ASN A 475 -16.70 25.73 -16.34
C ASN A 475 -17.68 25.26 -15.26
N HIS A 476 -17.24 24.45 -14.30
CA HIS A 476 -18.09 23.85 -13.26
C HIS A 476 -19.32 23.09 -13.82
N GLU A 477 -19.20 22.48 -15.00
CA GLU A 477 -20.33 21.81 -15.64
C GLU A 477 -20.60 20.41 -15.05
N VAL A 478 -21.58 20.35 -14.16
CA VAL A 478 -21.97 19.11 -13.47
C VAL A 478 -22.53 18.06 -14.42
N LYS A 479 -23.35 18.44 -15.41
CA LYS A 479 -24.06 17.49 -16.29
C LYS A 479 -23.12 16.59 -17.09
N ALA A 480 -22.05 17.15 -17.63
CA ALA A 480 -21.05 16.39 -18.39
C ALA A 480 -20.09 15.62 -17.47
N THR A 481 -19.72 16.20 -16.33
CA THR A 481 -18.66 15.69 -15.45
C THR A 481 -19.15 14.58 -14.52
N LEU A 482 -20.32 14.75 -13.91
CA LEU A 482 -20.82 13.89 -12.83
C LEU A 482 -20.99 12.41 -13.22
N PRO A 483 -21.48 12.03 -14.43
CA PRO A 483 -21.61 10.63 -14.80
C PRO A 483 -20.27 9.86 -14.80
N VAL A 484 -19.20 10.49 -15.28
CA VAL A 484 -17.86 9.89 -15.32
C VAL A 484 -17.27 9.80 -13.91
N VAL A 485 -17.48 10.83 -13.09
CA VAL A 485 -17.04 10.84 -11.70
C VAL A 485 -17.74 9.74 -10.89
N ILE A 486 -19.05 9.54 -11.06
CA ILE A 486 -19.80 8.45 -10.42
C ILE A 486 -19.27 7.09 -10.85
N LYS A 487 -18.97 6.90 -12.15
CA LYS A 487 -18.38 5.66 -12.66
C LYS A 487 -17.02 5.37 -12.03
N SER A 488 -16.20 6.41 -11.85
CA SER A 488 -14.83 6.30 -11.34
C SER A 488 -14.74 5.94 -9.84
N LEU A 489 -15.83 6.08 -9.07
CA LEU A 489 -15.92 5.56 -7.69
C LEU A 489 -15.79 4.03 -7.63
N GLY A 490 -16.16 3.34 -8.71
CA GLY A 490 -16.05 1.89 -8.84
C GLY A 490 -14.71 1.39 -9.38
N ASP A 491 -13.76 2.27 -9.68
CA ASP A 491 -12.49 1.88 -10.30
C ASP A 491 -11.59 1.10 -9.36
N ARG A 492 -10.70 0.29 -9.95
CA ARG A 492 -9.74 -0.53 -9.18
C ARG A 492 -8.64 0.28 -8.50
N PHE A 493 -8.41 1.53 -8.90
CA PHE A 493 -7.27 2.34 -8.45
C PHE A 493 -7.67 3.36 -7.40
N SER A 494 -6.96 3.40 -6.26
CA SER A 494 -7.28 4.31 -5.15
C SER A 494 -7.18 5.80 -5.54
N TRP A 495 -6.26 6.17 -6.43
CA TRP A 495 -6.13 7.56 -6.89
C TRP A 495 -7.36 8.02 -7.68
N SER A 496 -7.92 7.16 -8.54
CA SER A 496 -9.12 7.47 -9.33
C SER A 496 -10.33 7.66 -8.42
N LYS A 497 -10.48 6.78 -7.42
CA LYS A 497 -11.52 6.92 -6.39
C LYS A 497 -11.37 8.22 -5.60
N SER A 498 -10.16 8.56 -5.15
CA SER A 498 -9.92 9.79 -4.36
C SER A 498 -10.25 11.06 -5.16
N THR A 499 -9.81 11.14 -6.42
CA THR A 499 -10.16 12.24 -7.33
C THR A 499 -11.68 12.34 -7.54
N ALA A 500 -12.36 11.21 -7.72
CA ALA A 500 -13.80 11.19 -7.88
C ALA A 500 -14.55 11.71 -6.64
N VAL A 501 -14.13 11.28 -5.44
CA VAL A 501 -14.71 11.77 -4.17
C VAL A 501 -14.45 13.26 -3.95
N ARG A 502 -13.25 13.74 -4.29
CA ARG A 502 -12.92 15.17 -4.24
C ARG A 502 -13.85 15.97 -5.16
N LEU A 503 -14.02 15.55 -6.42
CA LEU A 503 -14.89 16.22 -7.38
C LEU A 503 -16.35 16.24 -6.91
N ILE A 504 -16.86 15.12 -6.38
CA ILE A 504 -18.21 15.08 -5.80
C ILE A 504 -18.36 16.06 -4.63
N SER A 505 -17.33 16.16 -3.80
CA SER A 505 -17.32 17.08 -2.66
C SER A 505 -17.30 18.55 -3.11
N GLU A 506 -16.53 18.87 -4.15
CA GLU A 506 -16.46 20.21 -4.74
C GLU A 506 -17.77 20.61 -5.43
N MET A 507 -18.43 19.66 -6.12
CA MET A 507 -19.75 19.86 -6.75
C MET A 507 -20.87 20.11 -5.72
N GLY A 508 -20.69 19.67 -4.47
CA GLY A 508 -21.68 19.84 -3.41
C GLY A 508 -23.05 19.27 -3.79
N MET A 509 -24.12 19.97 -3.41
CA MET A 509 -25.50 19.47 -3.58
C MET A 509 -25.89 19.11 -5.02
N GLU A 510 -25.19 19.63 -6.02
CA GLU A 510 -25.42 19.28 -7.43
C GLU A 510 -25.00 17.84 -7.75
N ALA A 511 -24.10 17.25 -6.95
CA ALA A 511 -23.68 15.85 -7.04
C ALA A 511 -24.55 14.88 -6.22
N LYS A 512 -25.74 15.28 -5.77
CA LYS A 512 -26.62 14.42 -4.94
C LYS A 512 -26.96 13.07 -5.59
N SER A 513 -26.95 12.97 -6.92
CA SER A 513 -27.15 11.69 -7.62
C SER A 513 -26.00 10.69 -7.43
N ALA A 514 -24.85 11.12 -6.91
CA ALA A 514 -23.72 10.26 -6.54
C ALA A 514 -23.93 9.52 -5.21
N VAL A 515 -24.93 9.89 -4.39
CA VAL A 515 -25.20 9.28 -3.07
C VAL A 515 -25.22 7.75 -3.13
N PRO A 516 -25.97 7.08 -4.04
CA PRO A 516 -25.98 5.62 -4.09
C PRO A 516 -24.64 4.98 -4.48
N ALA A 517 -23.77 5.70 -5.18
CA ALA A 517 -22.44 5.22 -5.54
C ALA A 517 -21.44 5.41 -4.37
N LEU A 518 -21.52 6.54 -3.66
CA LEU A 518 -20.76 6.77 -2.43
C LEU A 518 -21.11 5.73 -1.36
N GLN A 519 -22.40 5.44 -1.14
CA GLN A 519 -22.85 4.41 -0.21
C GLN A 519 -22.24 3.03 -0.55
N ARG A 520 -22.28 2.63 -1.82
CA ARG A 520 -21.66 1.36 -2.27
C ARG A 520 -20.15 1.34 -2.05
N MET A 521 -19.47 2.47 -2.26
CA MET A 521 -18.02 2.55 -2.06
C MET A 521 -17.64 2.49 -0.57
N ILE A 522 -18.43 3.12 0.30
CA ILE A 522 -18.30 3.04 1.77
C ILE A 522 -18.60 1.61 2.26
N GLU A 523 -19.55 0.92 1.63
CA GLU A 523 -19.87 -0.48 1.96
C GLU A 523 -18.81 -1.50 1.46
N ASP A 524 -17.94 -1.12 0.51
CA ASP A 524 -16.88 -2.00 -0.02
C ASP A 524 -15.67 -2.02 0.93
N SER A 525 -15.46 -3.17 1.56
CA SER A 525 -14.36 -3.40 2.51
C SER A 525 -12.96 -3.36 1.89
N ARG A 526 -12.86 -3.30 0.56
CA ARG A 526 -11.59 -3.18 -0.18
C ARG A 526 -11.23 -1.72 -0.48
N THR A 527 -12.07 -0.76 -0.08
CA THR A 527 -11.77 0.65 -0.24
C THR A 527 -10.79 1.09 0.85
N SER A 528 -9.68 1.73 0.44
CA SER A 528 -8.70 2.33 1.35
C SER A 528 -9.36 3.26 2.36
N ILE A 529 -8.95 3.20 3.64
CA ILE A 529 -9.51 4.03 4.74
C ILE A 529 -9.48 5.52 4.37
N THR A 530 -8.40 6.01 3.78
CA THR A 530 -8.29 7.42 3.35
C THR A 530 -9.38 7.83 2.36
N VAL A 531 -9.69 6.98 1.39
CA VAL A 531 -10.74 7.23 0.39
C VAL A 531 -12.12 7.03 1.01
N HIS A 532 -12.24 6.07 1.94
CA HIS A 532 -13.45 5.81 2.70
C HIS A 532 -13.84 6.98 3.60
N ASP A 533 -12.88 7.59 4.32
CA ASP A 533 -13.11 8.76 5.17
C ASP A 533 -13.49 9.99 4.33
N GLN A 534 -12.82 10.19 3.19
CA GLN A 534 -13.21 11.20 2.22
C GLN A 534 -14.65 10.98 1.74
N ALA A 535 -15.04 9.72 1.48
CA ALA A 535 -16.37 9.37 1.02
C ALA A 535 -17.45 9.59 2.08
N ILE A 536 -17.13 9.27 3.35
CA ILE A 536 -17.99 9.57 4.50
C ILE A 536 -18.18 11.07 4.61
N ALA A 537 -17.10 11.86 4.59
CA ALA A 537 -17.17 13.31 4.68
C ALA A 537 -17.96 13.93 3.50
N ALA A 538 -17.81 13.36 2.30
CA ALA A 538 -18.60 13.75 1.13
C ALA A 538 -20.09 13.41 1.32
N LEU A 539 -20.40 12.19 1.76
CA LEU A 539 -21.77 11.73 1.97
C LEU A 539 -22.46 12.48 3.12
N GLU A 540 -21.74 12.81 4.20
CA GLU A 540 -22.23 13.64 5.31
C GLU A 540 -22.72 15.00 4.80
N LYS A 541 -21.96 15.64 3.91
CA LYS A 541 -22.33 16.93 3.35
C LYS A 541 -23.50 16.86 2.37
N LEU A 542 -23.62 15.77 1.62
CA LEU A 542 -24.65 15.61 0.58
C LEU A 542 -25.99 15.11 1.13
N ASP A 543 -25.95 14.16 2.05
CA ASP A 543 -27.11 13.48 2.62
C ASP A 543 -26.76 12.81 3.98
N PRO A 544 -26.83 13.57 5.09
CA PRO A 544 -26.56 13.04 6.43
C PRO A 544 -27.44 11.84 6.81
N GLU A 545 -28.68 11.79 6.33
CA GLU A 545 -29.60 10.68 6.60
C GLU A 545 -29.21 9.41 5.84
N ALA A 546 -28.72 9.54 4.61
CA ALA A 546 -28.13 8.44 3.86
C ALA A 546 -26.85 7.93 4.53
N LEU A 547 -26.00 8.82 5.06
CA LEU A 547 -24.83 8.42 5.83
C LEU A 547 -25.23 7.62 7.07
N ALA A 548 -26.15 8.15 7.90
CA ALA A 548 -26.62 7.47 9.11
C ALA A 548 -27.14 6.06 8.82
N ARG A 549 -27.96 5.90 7.76
CA ARG A 549 -28.46 4.58 7.32
C ARG A 549 -27.34 3.64 6.86
N THR A 550 -26.34 4.17 6.17
CA THR A 550 -25.19 3.38 5.69
C THR A 550 -24.32 2.91 6.85
N MET A 551 -24.05 3.79 7.81
CA MET A 551 -23.30 3.46 9.02
C MET A 551 -24.04 2.47 9.91
N GLU A 552 -25.35 2.64 10.11
CA GLU A 552 -26.19 1.69 10.85
C GLU A 552 -26.16 0.30 10.19
N LYS A 553 -26.21 0.24 8.85
CA LYS A 553 -26.12 -1.02 8.10
C LYS A 553 -24.74 -1.67 8.24
N LEU A 554 -23.67 -0.88 8.20
CA LEU A 554 -22.30 -1.36 8.44
C LEU A 554 -22.11 -1.86 9.88
N GLU A 555 -22.67 -1.18 10.87
CA GLU A 555 -22.66 -1.61 12.26
C GLU A 555 -23.45 -2.89 12.47
N LYS A 556 -24.65 -3.02 11.87
CA LYS A 556 -25.43 -4.27 11.90
C LYS A 556 -24.70 -5.41 11.22
N LYS A 557 -24.01 -5.15 10.10
CA LYS A 557 -23.17 -6.14 9.41
C LYS A 557 -22.03 -6.61 10.31
N LYS A 558 -21.31 -5.67 10.93
CA LYS A 558 -20.25 -5.96 11.92
C LYS A 558 -20.77 -6.68 13.16
N GLN A 559 -21.95 -6.35 13.68
CA GLN A 559 -22.57 -7.03 14.82
C GLN A 559 -23.05 -8.43 14.46
N LYS A 560 -23.54 -8.64 13.23
CA LYS A 560 -23.95 -9.95 12.74
C LYS A 560 -22.73 -10.84 12.50
N GLU A 561 -21.67 -10.31 11.89
CA GLU A 561 -20.37 -10.97 11.75
C GLU A 561 -19.73 -11.25 13.13
N GLY A 562 -19.89 -10.34 14.10
CA GLY A 562 -19.38 -10.50 15.47
C GLY A 562 -20.23 -11.36 16.41
N ARG A 563 -21.51 -11.62 16.09
CA ARG A 563 -22.41 -12.56 16.82
C ARG A 563 -22.46 -13.96 16.22
N LEU A 564 -21.91 -14.12 15.00
CA LEU A 564 -21.69 -15.43 14.36
C LEU A 564 -20.34 -16.04 14.75
N ARG A 565 -19.47 -15.27 15.42
CA ARG A 565 -18.32 -15.72 16.22
C ARG A 565 -18.79 -16.15 17.61
#